data_AF-A0A3C0IZP2-F1
#
_entry.id   AF-A0A3C0IZP2-F1
#
_cell.length_a   1.000
_cell.length_b   1.000
_cell.length_c   1.000
_cell.angle_alpha   90.00
_cell.angle_beta   90.00
_cell.angle_gamma   90.00
#
_symmetry.space_group_name_H-M   'P 1'
#
loop_
_entity.id
_entity.type
_entity.pdbx_description
1 polymer ?
#
loop_
_entity_poly.entity_id
_entity_poly.type
_entity_poly.pdbx_seq_one_letter_code
_entity_poly.pdbx_strand_id
1 'polypeptide(L)'
;MDVEKAPSAGDARLFIGIDLGGTKIASALVDADMKTMGRVTVATRPEEGPDAVIGRMLGTVWELCEGHGCGVGDVGAIGIGCPGPLDQETGIVLDAPNLMWKNVSVAAPVAQATGLPVCVENDANVAALAENRMGAGRGARHM
;
A
#
# COMPACT_ATOMS: atom_id res chain seq x y z
N MET A 1 -6.80 33.09 -29.73
CA MET A 1 -7.59 32.43 -28.67
C MET A 1 -7.01 31.05 -28.55
N ASP A 2 -5.92 30.96 -27.80
CA ASP A 2 -5.23 29.72 -27.52
C ASP A 2 -6.07 28.97 -26.48
N VAL A 3 -6.73 27.92 -26.93
CA VAL A 3 -7.36 26.95 -26.04
C VAL A 3 -6.20 26.18 -25.43
N GLU A 4 -5.91 26.43 -24.15
CA GLU A 4 -5.05 25.58 -23.35
C GLU A 4 -5.57 24.14 -23.47
N LYS A 5 -4.81 23.30 -24.16
CA LYS A 5 -5.05 21.86 -24.20
C LYS A 5 -4.94 21.37 -22.77
N ALA A 6 -6.02 20.79 -22.23
CA ALA A 6 -5.94 19.97 -21.03
C ALA A 6 -4.85 18.89 -21.27
N PRO A 7 -4.01 18.60 -20.26
CA PRO A 7 -2.95 17.61 -20.42
C PRO A 7 -3.56 16.28 -20.89
N SER A 8 -3.00 15.72 -21.96
CA SER A 8 -3.38 14.40 -22.47
C SER A 8 -3.11 13.35 -21.41
N ALA A 9 -4.05 12.41 -21.19
CA ALA A 9 -3.95 11.29 -20.27
C ALA A 9 -2.83 10.30 -20.66
N GLY A 10 -1.59 10.70 -20.42
CA GLY A 10 -0.41 9.86 -20.40
C GLY A 10 0.31 10.08 -19.07
N ASP A 11 0.58 8.98 -18.36
CA ASP A 11 1.57 8.87 -17.27
C ASP A 11 1.25 9.47 -15.89
N ALA A 12 0.00 9.65 -15.49
CA ALA A 12 -0.32 9.81 -14.06
C ALA A 12 -0.20 8.44 -13.36
N ARG A 13 1.03 8.02 -13.03
CA ARG A 13 1.26 6.78 -12.27
C ARG A 13 0.75 6.96 -10.86
N LEU A 14 -0.42 6.39 -10.58
CA LEU A 14 -0.97 6.32 -9.23
C LEU A 14 -0.32 5.15 -8.48
N PHE A 15 -0.18 5.28 -7.18
CA PHE A 15 0.29 4.21 -6.31
C PHE A 15 -0.59 4.13 -5.08
N ILE A 16 -0.68 2.93 -4.49
CA ILE A 16 -1.36 2.74 -3.21
C ILE A 16 -0.36 2.23 -2.18
N GLY A 17 -0.31 2.90 -1.03
CA GLY A 17 0.37 2.41 0.17
C GLY A 17 -0.66 1.88 1.15
N ILE A 18 -0.38 0.72 1.76
CA ILE A 18 -1.17 0.11 2.83
C ILE A 18 -0.26 -0.08 4.05
N ASP A 19 -0.68 0.42 5.20
CA ASP A 19 -0.06 0.21 6.51
C ASP A 19 -0.93 -0.77 7.30
N LEU A 20 -0.47 -2.01 7.43
CA LEU A 20 -1.17 -3.09 8.11
C LEU A 20 -0.78 -3.14 9.59
N GLY A 21 -1.48 -2.40 10.44
CA GLY A 21 -1.30 -2.50 11.90
C GLY A 21 -2.15 -3.62 12.52
N GLY A 22 -1.85 -3.97 13.78
CA GLY A 22 -2.65 -4.95 14.55
C GLY A 22 -4.08 -4.48 14.88
N THR A 23 -4.32 -3.16 14.86
CA THR A 23 -5.62 -2.58 15.21
C THR A 23 -6.33 -1.92 14.04
N LYS A 24 -5.57 -1.29 13.13
CA LYS A 24 -6.09 -0.59 11.96
C LYS A 24 -5.29 -0.92 10.72
N ILE A 25 -5.95 -0.89 9.58
CA ILE A 25 -5.36 -0.88 8.24
C ILE A 25 -5.54 0.53 7.71
N ALA A 26 -4.46 1.22 7.37
CA ALA A 26 -4.51 2.55 6.79
C ALA A 26 -3.98 2.52 5.36
N SER A 27 -4.77 3.00 4.40
CA SER A 27 -4.40 3.00 2.99
C SER A 27 -4.42 4.42 2.43
N ALA A 28 -3.53 4.70 1.49
CA ALA A 28 -3.44 6.00 0.83
C ALA A 28 -3.22 5.84 -0.67
N LEU A 29 -4.01 6.59 -1.46
CA LEU A 29 -3.76 6.78 -2.89
C LEU A 29 -2.82 7.98 -3.04
N VAL A 30 -1.74 7.80 -3.79
CA VAL A 30 -0.74 8.86 -4.06
C VAL A 30 -0.47 8.99 -5.55
N ASP A 31 -0.11 10.18 -5.98
CA ASP A 31 0.38 10.43 -7.35
C ASP A 31 1.88 10.13 -7.48
N ALA A 32 2.43 10.37 -8.68
CA ALA A 32 3.84 10.13 -8.99
C ALA A 32 4.81 11.05 -8.21
N ASP A 33 4.32 12.18 -7.69
CA ASP A 33 5.07 13.09 -6.81
C ASP A 33 4.92 12.71 -5.33
N MET A 34 4.31 11.54 -5.06
CA MET A 34 3.98 11.01 -3.74
C MET A 34 3.01 11.90 -2.94
N LYS A 35 2.25 12.77 -3.61
CA LYS A 35 1.22 13.57 -2.95
C LYS A 35 0.01 12.68 -2.67
N THR A 36 -0.43 12.67 -1.41
CA THR A 36 -1.66 11.97 -1.02
C THR A 36 -2.88 12.60 -1.70
N MET A 37 -3.59 11.80 -2.49
CA MET A 37 -4.88 12.15 -3.10
C MET A 37 -6.04 11.81 -2.16
N GLY A 38 -5.98 10.65 -1.51
CA GLY A 38 -7.01 10.19 -0.57
C GLY A 38 -6.49 9.16 0.43
N ARG A 39 -7.27 8.94 1.48
CA ARG A 39 -6.97 7.97 2.55
C ARG A 39 -8.23 7.23 2.98
N VAL A 40 -8.05 5.96 3.31
CA VAL A 40 -9.05 5.10 3.93
C VAL A 40 -8.43 4.47 5.17
N THR A 41 -9.22 4.30 6.23
CA THR A 41 -8.76 3.57 7.42
C THR A 41 -9.88 2.70 7.95
N VAL A 42 -9.58 1.43 8.14
CA VAL A 42 -10.53 0.42 8.64
C VAL A 42 -9.92 -0.34 9.82
N ALA A 43 -10.75 -1.00 10.61
CA ALA A 43 -10.26 -1.86 11.70
C ALA A 43 -9.62 -3.14 11.14
N THR A 44 -8.50 -3.59 11.72
CA THR A 44 -7.80 -4.81 11.29
C THR A 44 -8.52 -6.07 11.69
N ARG A 45 -9.13 -6.14 12.87
CA ARG A 45 -9.84 -7.34 13.37
C ARG A 45 -9.08 -8.65 13.08
N PRO A 46 -7.85 -8.79 13.58
CA PRO A 46 -6.98 -9.93 13.27
C PRO A 46 -7.59 -11.28 13.68
N GLU A 47 -8.49 -11.28 14.66
CA GLU A 47 -9.23 -12.45 15.14
C GLU A 47 -10.12 -13.11 14.07
N GLU A 48 -10.49 -12.39 13.01
CA GLU A 48 -11.26 -12.92 11.89
C GLU A 48 -10.37 -13.69 10.86
N GLY A 49 -9.05 -13.72 11.07
CA GLY A 49 -8.10 -14.50 10.30
C GLY A 49 -7.49 -13.77 9.08
N PRO A 50 -6.42 -14.34 8.48
CA PRO A 50 -5.66 -13.70 7.41
C PRO A 50 -6.49 -13.30 6.19
N ASP A 51 -7.36 -14.19 5.71
CA ASP A 51 -8.16 -13.96 4.50
C ASP A 51 -9.13 -12.77 4.68
N ALA A 52 -9.73 -12.63 5.86
CA ALA A 52 -10.62 -11.52 6.18
C ALA A 52 -9.86 -10.19 6.20
N VAL A 53 -8.64 -10.19 6.76
CA VAL A 53 -7.75 -9.02 6.77
C VAL A 53 -7.30 -8.64 5.35
N ILE A 54 -6.93 -9.61 4.53
CA ILE A 54 -6.59 -9.40 3.12
C ILE A 54 -7.80 -8.85 2.35
N GLY A 55 -8.99 -9.40 2.58
CA GLY A 55 -10.23 -8.88 2.01
C GLY A 55 -10.47 -7.41 2.37
N ARG A 56 -10.19 -7.01 3.62
CA ARG A 56 -10.29 -5.60 4.04
C ARG A 56 -9.23 -4.72 3.38
N MET A 57 -7.98 -5.19 3.25
CA MET A 57 -6.95 -4.46 2.50
C MET A 57 -7.42 -4.19 1.06
N LEU A 58 -7.91 -5.23 0.37
CA LEU A 58 -8.49 -5.09 -0.96
C LEU A 58 -9.66 -4.11 -0.98
N GLY A 59 -10.57 -4.20 -0.01
CA GLY A 59 -11.68 -3.25 0.14
C GLY A 59 -11.21 -1.79 0.13
N THR A 60 -10.14 -1.47 0.88
CA THR A 60 -9.59 -0.11 0.90
C THR A 60 -8.99 0.32 -0.44
N VAL A 61 -8.40 -0.61 -1.22
CA VAL A 61 -7.87 -0.33 -2.56
C VAL A 61 -9.00 0.06 -3.51
N TRP A 62 -10.08 -0.71 -3.50
CA TRP A 62 -11.25 -0.46 -4.36
C TRP A 62 -11.93 0.85 -3.98
N GLU A 63 -12.13 1.10 -2.68
CA GLU A 63 -12.73 2.33 -2.16
C GLU A 63 -11.92 3.57 -2.54
N LEU A 64 -10.59 3.51 -2.46
CA LEU A 64 -9.73 4.61 -2.89
C LEU A 64 -9.85 4.88 -4.40
N CYS A 65 -9.86 3.84 -5.23
CA CYS A 65 -9.98 4.00 -6.68
C CYS A 65 -11.35 4.60 -7.06
N GLU A 66 -12.43 4.02 -6.55
CA GLU A 66 -13.80 4.48 -6.79
C GLU A 66 -13.99 5.93 -6.33
N GLY A 67 -13.54 6.26 -5.12
CA GLY A 67 -13.66 7.59 -4.53
C GLY A 67 -12.89 8.68 -5.28
N HIS A 68 -11.92 8.33 -6.13
CA HIS A 68 -11.13 9.28 -6.92
C HIS A 68 -11.36 9.15 -8.43
N GLY A 69 -12.34 8.36 -8.85
CA GLY A 69 -12.73 8.22 -10.25
C GLY A 69 -11.66 7.58 -11.13
N CYS A 70 -10.77 6.75 -10.56
CA CYS A 70 -9.80 5.95 -11.30
C CYS A 70 -10.13 4.45 -11.19
N GLY A 71 -9.62 3.66 -12.15
CA GLY A 71 -9.65 2.22 -12.08
C GLY A 71 -8.39 1.66 -11.42
N VAL A 72 -8.46 0.42 -10.93
CA VAL A 72 -7.26 -0.29 -10.43
C VAL A 72 -6.16 -0.40 -11.51
N GLY A 73 -6.54 -0.41 -12.79
CA GLY A 73 -5.60 -0.42 -13.92
C GLY A 73 -4.81 0.89 -14.11
N ASP A 74 -5.23 1.99 -13.47
CA ASP A 74 -4.49 3.25 -13.45
C ASP A 74 -3.43 3.29 -12.34
N VAL A 75 -3.45 2.32 -11.42
CA VAL A 75 -2.49 2.17 -10.33
C VAL A 75 -1.31 1.34 -10.82
N GLY A 76 -0.09 1.88 -10.69
CA GLY A 76 1.13 1.22 -11.15
C GLY A 76 1.65 0.13 -10.22
N ALA A 77 1.45 0.27 -8.90
CA ALA A 77 1.86 -0.72 -7.89
C ALA A 77 1.19 -0.47 -6.53
N ILE A 78 1.19 -1.51 -5.69
CA ILE A 78 0.79 -1.45 -4.28
C ILE A 78 2.00 -1.74 -3.39
N GLY A 79 2.23 -0.89 -2.39
CA GLY A 79 3.17 -1.14 -1.29
C GLY A 79 2.43 -1.48 0.00
N ILE A 80 2.88 -2.50 0.71
CA ILE A 80 2.29 -2.93 1.99
C ILE A 80 3.37 -2.91 3.07
N GLY A 81 3.21 -2.04 4.07
CA GLY A 81 3.89 -2.14 5.35
C GLY A 81 3.21 -3.20 6.21
N CYS A 82 3.98 -4.17 6.71
CA CYS A 82 3.47 -5.18 7.63
C CYS A 82 4.40 -5.38 8.85
N PRO A 83 3.84 -5.67 10.04
CA PRO A 83 4.60 -6.01 11.23
C PRO A 83 5.26 -7.39 11.13
N GLY A 84 6.39 -7.52 11.82
CA GLY A 84 7.10 -8.79 11.99
C GLY A 84 8.18 -9.08 10.95
N PRO A 85 8.99 -10.13 11.17
CA PRO A 85 9.93 -10.62 10.18
C PRO A 85 9.21 -11.04 8.88
N LEU A 86 9.69 -10.50 7.77
CA LEU A 86 9.20 -10.79 6.43
C LEU A 86 10.26 -11.62 5.69
N ASP A 87 9.84 -12.67 5.00
CA ASP A 87 10.62 -13.22 3.90
C ASP A 87 10.38 -12.35 2.66
N GLN A 88 11.36 -11.49 2.35
CA GLN A 88 11.28 -10.54 1.23
C GLN A 88 11.28 -11.22 -0.14
N GLU A 89 11.83 -12.45 -0.25
CA GLU A 89 11.86 -13.17 -1.53
C GLU A 89 10.48 -13.74 -1.87
N THR A 90 9.75 -14.22 -0.86
CA THR A 90 8.45 -14.87 -1.03
C THR A 90 7.25 -13.99 -0.68
N GLY A 91 7.46 -12.83 -0.03
CA GLY A 91 6.40 -11.94 0.45
C GLY A 91 5.55 -12.53 1.59
N ILE A 92 6.16 -13.43 2.37
CA ILE A 92 5.52 -14.14 3.48
C ILE A 92 5.86 -13.48 4.81
N VAL A 93 4.84 -13.16 5.59
CA VAL A 93 4.97 -12.72 6.98
C VAL A 93 5.23 -13.96 7.84
N LEU A 94 6.45 -14.08 8.36
CA LEU A 94 6.89 -15.28 9.07
C LEU A 94 6.24 -15.39 10.45
N ASP A 95 6.21 -14.29 11.20
CA ASP A 95 5.61 -14.21 12.53
C ASP A 95 5.16 -12.78 12.83
N ALA A 96 3.86 -12.56 13.01
CA ALA A 96 3.30 -11.26 13.40
C ALA A 96 2.30 -11.46 14.55
N PRO A 97 2.78 -11.44 15.81
CA PRO A 97 1.94 -11.74 16.98
C PRO A 97 0.75 -10.79 17.14
N ASN A 98 0.92 -9.51 16.78
CA ASN A 98 -0.14 -8.51 16.80
C ASN A 98 -1.24 -8.74 15.75
N LEU A 99 -0.98 -9.56 14.74
CA LEU A 99 -1.95 -10.03 13.75
C LEU A 99 -2.42 -11.46 14.01
N MET A 100 -1.85 -12.16 15.00
CA MET A 100 -2.04 -13.60 15.22
C MET A 100 -1.65 -14.44 13.99
N TRP A 101 -0.65 -13.97 13.24
CA TRP A 101 -0.23 -14.61 11.99
C TRP A 101 1.06 -15.38 12.13
N LYS A 102 1.14 -16.49 11.39
CA LYS A 102 2.36 -17.29 11.22
C LYS A 102 2.40 -17.86 9.81
N ASN A 103 3.50 -17.58 9.09
CA ASN A 103 3.70 -17.99 7.69
C ASN A 103 2.54 -17.61 6.76
N VAL A 104 2.14 -16.34 6.76
CA VAL A 104 1.03 -15.83 5.93
C VAL A 104 1.57 -15.11 4.70
N SER A 105 1.12 -15.53 3.51
CA SER A 105 1.41 -14.82 2.26
C SER A 105 0.43 -13.66 2.07
N VAL A 106 0.95 -12.44 1.93
CA VAL A 106 0.13 -11.23 1.74
C VAL A 106 0.24 -10.71 0.31
N ALA A 107 1.45 -10.72 -0.24
CA ALA A 107 1.73 -10.17 -1.57
C ALA A 107 0.93 -10.90 -2.66
N ALA A 108 0.97 -12.24 -2.66
CA ALA A 108 0.40 -13.04 -3.74
C ALA A 108 -1.14 -12.92 -3.84
N PRO A 109 -1.93 -13.03 -2.74
CA PRO A 109 -3.38 -12.84 -2.82
C PRO A 109 -3.78 -11.43 -3.30
N VAL A 110 -3.07 -10.39 -2.84
CA VAL A 110 -3.36 -9.01 -3.25
C VAL A 110 -3.00 -8.80 -4.73
N ALA A 111 -1.84 -9.31 -5.17
CA ALA A 111 -1.43 -9.24 -6.58
C ALA A 111 -2.40 -10.00 -7.49
N GLN A 112 -2.86 -11.18 -7.08
CA GLN A 112 -3.82 -11.98 -7.83
C GLN A 112 -5.17 -11.25 -7.99
N ALA A 113 -5.66 -10.62 -6.92
CA ALA A 113 -6.95 -9.94 -6.93
C ALA A 113 -6.94 -8.61 -7.69
N THR A 114 -5.81 -7.91 -7.70
CA THR A 114 -5.69 -6.57 -8.32
C THR A 114 -5.07 -6.60 -9.72
N GLY A 115 -4.31 -7.64 -10.04
CA GLY A 115 -3.49 -7.71 -11.25
C GLY A 115 -2.25 -6.80 -11.21
N LEU A 116 -1.90 -6.25 -10.04
CA LEU A 116 -0.85 -5.25 -9.88
C LEU A 116 0.43 -5.84 -9.27
N PRO A 117 1.60 -5.24 -9.54
CA PRO A 117 2.80 -5.47 -8.75
C PRO A 117 2.56 -5.10 -7.27
N VAL A 118 2.88 -6.01 -6.36
CA VAL A 118 2.77 -5.80 -4.91
C VAL A 118 4.13 -6.00 -4.25
N CYS A 119 4.57 -4.99 -3.50
CA CYS A 119 5.75 -5.08 -2.65
C CYS A 119 5.32 -5.08 -1.18
N VAL A 120 5.87 -5.98 -0.38
CA VAL A 120 5.67 -6.01 1.07
C VAL A 120 7.00 -5.68 1.72
N GLU A 121 6.97 -4.84 2.75
CA GLU A 121 8.16 -4.43 3.48
C GLU A 121 7.82 -4.24 4.96
N ASN A 122 8.81 -4.36 5.84
CA ASN A 122 8.59 -4.15 7.28
C ASN A 122 8.28 -2.66 7.56
N ASP A 123 7.34 -2.41 8.48
CA ASP A 123 6.89 -1.06 8.86
C ASP A 123 8.04 -0.09 9.16
N ALA A 124 9.09 -0.55 9.85
CA ALA A 124 10.25 0.26 10.18
C ALA A 124 11.06 0.68 8.94
N ASN A 125 11.18 -0.23 7.96
CA ASN A 125 11.88 0.03 6.70
C ASN A 125 11.05 0.94 5.79
N VAL A 126 9.73 0.75 5.74
CA VAL A 126 8.80 1.62 4.99
C VAL A 126 8.79 3.02 5.56
N ALA A 127 8.72 3.17 6.89
CA ALA A 127 8.78 4.46 7.56
C ALA A 127 10.12 5.17 7.27
N ALA A 128 11.25 4.46 7.37
CA ALA A 128 12.57 5.02 7.04
C ALA A 128 12.68 5.43 5.55
N LEU A 129 12.13 4.64 4.63
CA LEU A 129 12.11 4.98 3.20
C LEU A 129 11.22 6.19 2.91
N ALA A 130 10.05 6.27 3.58
CA ALA A 130 9.13 7.39 3.47
C ALA A 130 9.73 8.68 4.07
N GLU A 131 10.41 8.60 5.21
CA GLU A 131 11.11 9.73 5.82
C GLU A 131 12.29 10.23 4.96
N ASN A 132 13.04 9.32 4.34
CA ASN A 132 14.13 9.67 3.43
C ASN A 132 13.62 10.32 2.13
N ARG A 133 12.44 9.90 1.62
CA ARG A 133 11.88 10.44 0.38
C ARG A 133 11.02 11.69 0.58
N MET A 134 10.28 11.76 1.68
CA MET A 134 9.22 12.76 1.92
C MET A 134 9.31 13.50 3.25
N GLY A 135 10.06 12.99 4.24
CA GLY A 135 10.16 13.53 5.59
C GLY A 135 11.43 14.33 5.86
N ALA A 136 11.79 14.51 7.13
CA ALA A 136 12.97 15.26 7.57
C ALA A 136 14.31 14.65 7.11
N GLY A 137 14.30 13.42 6.60
CA GLY A 137 15.45 12.73 6.03
C GLY A 137 15.69 12.99 4.54
N ARG A 138 14.97 13.95 3.91
CA ARG A 138 15.09 14.25 2.47
C ARG A 138 16.54 14.51 2.04
N GLY A 139 17.18 13.50 1.43
CA GLY A 139 18.57 13.57 0.96
C GLY A 139 19.61 12.91 1.87
N ALA A 140 19.21 12.27 2.97
CA ALA A 140 20.13 11.51 3.81
C ALA A 140 20.44 10.15 3.15
N ARG A 141 21.65 10.03 2.59
CA ARG A 141 22.25 8.71 2.31
C ARG A 141 22.92 8.24 3.60
N HIS A 142 22.60 7.00 3.99
CA HIS A 142 23.13 6.19 5.11
C HIS A 142 22.29 6.21 6.40
N MET A 143 21.76 5.04 6.77
CA MET A 143 22.46 4.10 7.66
C MET A 143 22.22 2.67 7.19
#